data_AF-A0A8S1M905-F1
#
_entry.id   AF-A0A8S1M905-F1
#
_cell.length_a   1.000
_cell.length_b   1.000
_cell.length_c   1.000
_cell.angle_alpha   90.00
_cell.angle_beta   90.00
_cell.angle_gamma   90.00
#
_symmetry.space_group_name_H-M   'P 1'
#
loop_
_entity.id
_entity.type
_entity.pdbx_description
1 polymer ?
#
loop_
_entity_poly.entity_id
_entity_poly.type
_entity_poly.pdbx_seq_one_letter_code
_entity_poly.pdbx_strand_id
1 'polypeptide(L)'
;MEHHQYIEKITEERRIRDEQFLRRKQRLLEEEKIKQLSLQQLETIKLQQLKELQDSRRLQSKLNMSFIQLKSDERTQKVKEQNKRVKQLLEQFRREKQEQEIKQKLFEQQREEEVKQKLLQIKEKFKLLSADEIKEHQNKYKKYQEEHQQQLTILRDQKKLQDTYFSQQVQSRLRSRTYQAQIEMMKEEEQKRKENEDRLRRQIKERFAYDHFVKEHFLPKVSQSIDLTSQTIINQKSNNLIPQINSDSKVLGNLYLRQIRKLPKRPRIKSQAGAEQSSSSTIKRDYLSEIRQYSKRKTPQTPLDIKFQAERLERESKQAYTKNKLKGDKLLMESIKQKMLLLEL
;
A
#
# COMPACT_ATOMS: atom_id res chain seq x y z
N MET A 1 55.92 26.24 -91.12
CA MET A 1 54.44 26.16 -91.10
C MET A 1 53.92 25.19 -90.02
N GLU A 2 54.50 24.00 -89.86
CA GLU A 2 53.99 22.99 -88.91
C GLU A 2 54.20 23.30 -87.41
N HIS A 3 55.31 23.96 -87.05
CA HIS A 3 55.59 24.31 -85.64
C HIS A 3 54.64 25.37 -85.05
N HIS A 4 54.09 26.29 -85.85
CA HIS A 4 53.11 27.28 -85.37
C HIS A 4 51.74 26.64 -85.09
N GLN A 5 51.30 25.72 -85.93
CA GLN A 5 50.04 24.98 -85.72
C GLN A 5 50.09 24.09 -84.45
N TYR A 6 51.27 23.59 -84.09
CA TYR A 6 51.45 22.80 -82.86
C TYR A 6 51.39 23.67 -81.59
N ILE A 7 52.01 24.85 -81.62
CA ILE A 7 51.98 25.80 -80.49
C ILE A 7 50.55 26.33 -80.28
N GLU A 8 49.84 26.68 -81.35
CA GLU A 8 48.43 27.12 -81.27
C GLU A 8 47.53 26.04 -80.67
N LYS A 9 47.69 24.77 -81.09
CA LYS A 9 46.96 23.64 -80.49
C LYS A 9 47.23 23.48 -79.00
N ILE A 10 48.49 23.57 -78.56
CA ILE A 10 48.82 23.47 -77.13
C ILE A 10 48.21 24.63 -76.33
N THR A 11 48.25 25.85 -76.87
CA THR A 11 47.67 27.01 -76.18
C THR A 11 46.14 26.93 -76.10
N GLU A 12 45.49 26.41 -77.13
CA GLU A 12 44.04 26.24 -77.16
C GLU A 12 43.59 25.10 -76.23
N GLU A 13 44.32 23.97 -76.20
CA GLU A 13 44.09 22.90 -75.23
C GLU A 13 44.24 23.38 -73.78
N ARG A 14 45.19 24.29 -73.53
CA ARG A 14 45.38 24.90 -72.20
C ARG A 14 44.21 25.81 -71.83
N ARG A 15 43.73 26.65 -72.76
CA ARG A 15 42.55 27.49 -72.55
C ARG A 15 41.30 26.66 -72.27
N ILE A 16 41.06 25.60 -73.04
CA ILE A 16 39.91 24.70 -72.85
C ILE A 16 40.00 24.03 -71.47
N ARG A 17 41.19 23.59 -71.05
CA ARG A 17 41.40 22.98 -69.73
C ARG A 17 41.12 23.96 -68.59
N ASP A 18 41.60 25.20 -68.72
CA ASP A 18 41.40 26.24 -67.71
C ASP A 18 39.92 26.66 -67.63
N GLU A 19 39.23 26.76 -68.78
CA GLU A 19 37.80 27.05 -68.82
C GLU A 19 36.96 25.91 -68.22
N GLN A 20 37.31 24.65 -68.49
CA GLN A 20 36.68 23.49 -67.87
C GLN A 20 36.91 23.45 -66.36
N PHE A 21 38.10 23.82 -65.88
CA PHE A 21 38.40 23.92 -64.46
C PHE A 21 37.58 25.01 -63.77
N LEU A 22 37.46 26.20 -64.38
CA LEU A 22 36.65 27.30 -63.87
C LEU A 22 35.16 26.94 -63.83
N ARG A 23 34.62 26.32 -64.89
CA ARG A 23 33.23 25.83 -64.92
C ARG A 23 32.99 24.72 -63.88
N ARG A 24 33.97 23.86 -63.62
CA ARG A 24 33.88 22.85 -62.56
C ARG A 24 33.88 23.48 -61.17
N LYS A 25 34.73 24.49 -60.94
CA LYS A 25 34.79 25.24 -59.68
C LYS A 25 33.49 26.02 -59.41
N GLN A 26 32.90 26.63 -60.44
CA GLN A 26 31.60 27.31 -60.32
C GLN A 26 30.47 26.34 -59.95
N ARG A 27 30.39 25.18 -60.62
CA ARG A 27 29.39 24.15 -60.29
C ARG A 27 29.53 23.64 -58.85
N LEU A 28 30.76 23.42 -58.37
CA LEU A 28 30.98 23.00 -56.98
C LEU A 28 30.52 24.06 -55.97
N LEU A 29 30.77 25.35 -56.24
CA LEU A 29 30.30 26.45 -55.39
C LEU A 29 28.77 26.58 -55.40
N GLU A 30 28.12 26.35 -56.54
CA GLU A 30 26.66 26.33 -56.64
C GLU A 30 26.06 25.13 -55.89
N GLU A 31 26.67 23.94 -56.00
CA GLU A 31 26.26 22.76 -55.23
C GLU A 31 26.42 22.96 -53.71
N GLU A 32 27.50 23.60 -53.26
CA GLU A 32 27.70 23.94 -51.85
C GLU A 32 26.66 24.93 -51.35
N LYS A 33 26.31 25.96 -52.13
CA LYS A 33 25.24 26.91 -51.78
C LYS A 33 23.88 26.22 -51.69
N ILE A 34 23.54 25.34 -52.63
CA ILE A 34 22.30 24.57 -52.60
C ILE A 34 22.24 23.68 -51.36
N LYS A 35 23.35 23.01 -51.01
CA LYS A 35 23.44 22.20 -49.78
C LYS A 35 23.23 23.04 -48.52
N GLN A 36 23.85 24.21 -48.42
CA GLN A 36 23.67 25.11 -47.29
C GLN A 36 22.21 25.61 -47.16
N LEU A 37 21.58 26.01 -48.27
CA LEU A 37 20.18 26.41 -48.28
C LEU A 37 19.24 25.27 -47.86
N SER A 38 19.51 24.04 -48.32
CA SER A 38 18.72 22.87 -47.94
C SER A 38 18.84 22.55 -46.43
N LEU A 39 20.03 22.70 -45.85
CA LEU A 39 20.25 22.55 -44.41
C LEU A 39 19.51 23.61 -43.59
N GLN A 40 19.55 24.87 -44.02
CA GLN A 40 18.80 25.95 -43.37
C GLN A 40 17.28 25.70 -43.41
N GLN A 41 16.74 25.23 -44.54
CA GLN A 41 15.33 24.85 -44.65
C GLN A 41 14.97 23.67 -43.73
N LEU A 42 15.86 22.68 -43.59
CA LEU A 42 15.66 21.57 -42.66
C LEU A 42 15.68 22.04 -41.19
N GLU A 43 16.53 23.00 -40.84
CA GLU A 43 16.59 23.59 -39.50
C GLU A 43 15.33 24.39 -39.17
N THR A 44 14.80 25.19 -40.11
CA THR A 44 13.57 25.95 -39.88
C THR A 44 12.37 25.03 -39.72
N ILE A 45 12.26 23.96 -40.53
CA ILE A 45 11.20 22.95 -40.39
C ILE A 45 11.30 22.25 -39.03
N LYS A 46 12.50 21.85 -38.59
CA LYS A 46 12.70 21.23 -37.26
C LYS A 46 12.31 22.18 -36.12
N LEU A 47 12.67 23.45 -36.21
CA LEU A 47 12.29 24.46 -35.21
C LEU A 47 10.78 24.68 -35.17
N GLN A 48 10.11 24.68 -36.31
CA GLN A 48 8.66 24.80 -36.39
C GLN A 48 7.96 23.58 -35.77
N GLN A 49 8.40 22.36 -36.09
CA GLN A 49 7.89 21.12 -35.48
C GLN A 49 8.09 21.09 -33.96
N LEU A 50 9.25 21.56 -33.47
CA LEU A 50 9.50 21.66 -32.03
C LEU A 50 8.56 22.63 -31.32
N LYS A 51 8.25 23.78 -31.95
CA LYS A 51 7.27 24.74 -31.42
C LYS A 51 5.86 24.14 -31.38
N GLU A 52 5.42 23.50 -32.47
CA GLU A 52 4.11 22.84 -32.54
C GLU A 52 3.96 21.72 -31.49
N LEU A 53 5.01 20.93 -31.27
CA LEU A 53 5.04 19.91 -30.22
C LEU A 53 4.96 20.53 -28.81
N GLN A 54 5.64 21.66 -28.59
CA GLN A 54 5.59 22.36 -27.32
C GLN A 54 4.20 22.96 -27.05
N ASP A 55 3.58 23.56 -28.06
CA ASP A 55 2.25 24.13 -27.95
C ASP A 55 1.17 23.05 -27.79
N SER A 56 1.32 21.91 -28.47
CA SER A 56 0.48 20.72 -28.26
C SER A 56 0.58 20.20 -26.82
N ARG A 57 1.80 20.08 -26.27
CA ARG A 57 1.99 19.68 -24.86
C ARG A 57 1.37 20.68 -23.88
N ARG A 58 1.49 21.99 -24.16
CA ARG A 58 0.86 23.05 -23.35
C ARG A 58 -0.66 22.96 -23.40
N LEU A 59 -1.24 22.72 -24.58
CA LEU A 59 -2.67 22.54 -24.75
C LEU A 59 -3.16 21.30 -23.99
N GLN A 60 -2.46 20.17 -24.11
CA GLN A 60 -2.77 18.95 -23.38
C GLN A 60 -2.72 19.16 -21.86
N SER A 61 -1.72 19.88 -21.36
CA SER A 61 -1.63 20.24 -19.94
C SER A 61 -2.82 21.08 -19.48
N LYS A 62 -3.26 22.07 -20.28
CA LYS A 62 -4.43 22.89 -19.97
C LYS A 62 -5.71 22.06 -19.95
N LEU A 63 -5.90 21.19 -20.95
CA LEU A 63 -7.05 20.28 -21.02
C LEU A 63 -7.10 19.32 -19.82
N ASN A 64 -5.95 18.76 -19.43
CA ASN A 64 -5.86 17.90 -18.25
C ASN A 64 -6.23 18.64 -16.96
N MET A 65 -5.76 19.88 -16.79
CA MET A 65 -6.13 20.70 -15.62
C MET A 65 -7.64 20.99 -15.59
N SER A 66 -8.23 21.39 -16.73
CA SER A 66 -9.67 21.62 -16.84
C SER A 66 -10.47 20.34 -16.55
N PHE A 67 -10.01 19.18 -17.02
CA PHE A 67 -10.65 17.89 -16.75
C PHE A 67 -10.61 17.53 -15.26
N ILE A 68 -9.46 17.72 -14.61
CA ILE A 68 -9.32 17.51 -13.16
C ILE A 68 -10.27 18.42 -12.39
N GLN A 69 -10.37 19.69 -12.78
CA GLN A 69 -11.24 20.66 -12.14
C GLN A 69 -12.72 20.29 -12.31
N LEU A 70 -13.16 19.95 -13.52
CA LEU A 70 -14.52 19.46 -13.78
C LEU A 70 -14.86 18.23 -12.94
N LYS A 71 -13.93 17.28 -12.80
CA LYS A 71 -14.13 16.09 -11.96
C LYS A 71 -14.18 16.41 -10.47
N SER A 72 -13.41 17.40 -10.02
CA SER A 72 -13.46 17.90 -8.64
C SER A 72 -14.80 18.58 -8.34
N ASP A 73 -15.29 19.41 -9.26
CA ASP A 73 -16.56 20.12 -9.13
C ASP A 73 -17.74 19.13 -9.14
N GLU A 74 -17.73 18.13 -10.03
CA GLU A 74 -18.73 17.05 -10.08
C GLU A 74 -18.79 16.28 -8.75
N ARG A 75 -17.63 15.94 -8.17
CA ARG A 75 -17.56 15.28 -6.85
C ARG A 75 -18.13 16.17 -5.76
N THR A 76 -17.79 17.47 -5.77
CA THR A 76 -18.26 18.44 -4.78
C THR A 76 -19.77 18.62 -4.85
N GLN A 77 -20.35 18.68 -6.05
CA GLN A 77 -21.80 18.74 -6.23
C GLN A 77 -22.50 17.48 -5.73
N LYS A 78 -21.99 16.28 -6.06
CA LYS A 78 -22.53 15.00 -5.57
C LYS A 78 -22.54 14.93 -4.03
N VAL A 79 -21.46 15.37 -3.38
CA VAL A 79 -21.39 15.42 -1.90
C VAL A 79 -22.40 16.42 -1.34
N LYS A 80 -22.57 17.59 -1.95
CA LYS A 80 -23.58 18.57 -1.54
C LYS A 80 -25.00 18.00 -1.64
N GLU A 81 -25.32 17.29 -2.72
CA GLU A 81 -26.63 16.64 -2.90
C GLU A 81 -26.86 15.51 -1.89
N GLN A 82 -25.86 14.65 -1.65
CA GLN A 82 -25.94 13.61 -0.62
C GLN A 82 -26.18 14.21 0.76
N ASN A 83 -25.47 15.28 1.12
CA ASN A 83 -25.67 15.98 2.39
C ASN A 83 -27.08 16.60 2.51
N LYS A 84 -27.66 17.12 1.41
CA LYS A 84 -29.06 17.59 1.41
C LYS A 84 -30.03 16.44 1.69
N ARG A 85 -29.85 15.28 1.04
CA ARG A 85 -30.69 14.09 1.27
C ARG A 85 -30.58 13.59 2.71
N VAL A 86 -29.35 13.53 3.26
CA VAL A 86 -29.13 13.14 4.67
C VAL A 86 -29.82 14.12 5.63
N LYS A 87 -29.75 15.43 5.38
CA LYS A 87 -30.46 16.42 6.19
C LYS A 87 -31.98 16.23 6.16
N GLN A 88 -32.55 15.99 4.97
CA GLN A 88 -33.99 15.72 4.82
C GLN A 88 -34.42 14.45 5.56
N LEU A 89 -33.64 13.37 5.45
CA LEU A 89 -33.89 12.13 6.19
C LEU A 89 -33.81 12.34 7.70
N LEU A 90 -32.80 13.08 8.19
CA LEU A 90 -32.68 13.39 9.61
C LEU A 90 -33.86 14.22 10.13
N GLU A 91 -34.39 15.15 9.34
CA GLU A 91 -35.60 15.89 9.70
C GLU A 91 -36.85 14.98 9.74
N GLN A 92 -37.00 14.06 8.78
CA GLN A 92 -38.07 13.06 8.79
C GLN A 92 -38.00 12.18 10.04
N PHE A 93 -36.81 11.62 10.35
CA PHE A 93 -36.60 10.83 11.55
C PHE A 93 -36.93 11.60 12.84
N ARG A 94 -36.62 12.90 12.90
CA ARG A 94 -36.97 13.73 14.06
C ARG A 94 -38.48 13.90 14.20
N ARG A 95 -39.20 14.13 13.10
CA ARG A 95 -40.67 14.26 13.11
C ARG A 95 -41.33 12.94 13.50
N GLU A 96 -40.92 11.83 12.89
CA GLU A 96 -41.44 10.49 13.22
C GLU A 96 -41.21 10.15 14.70
N LYS A 97 -40.04 10.46 15.24
CA LYS A 97 -39.75 10.24 16.66
C LYS A 97 -40.66 11.08 17.57
N GLN A 98 -40.88 12.35 17.24
CA GLN A 98 -41.79 13.22 17.99
C GLN A 98 -43.24 12.71 17.93
N GLU A 99 -43.70 12.25 16.77
CA GLU A 99 -45.03 11.65 16.63
C GLU A 99 -45.17 10.36 17.45
N GLN A 100 -44.14 9.51 17.48
CA GLN A 100 -44.12 8.31 18.31
C GLN A 100 -44.17 8.65 19.81
N GLU A 101 -43.38 9.64 20.25
CA GLU A 101 -43.41 10.10 21.65
C GLU A 101 -44.78 10.67 22.04
N ILE A 102 -45.43 11.42 21.16
CA ILE A 102 -46.79 11.95 21.40
C ILE A 102 -47.82 10.80 21.49
N LYS A 103 -47.76 9.83 20.58
CA LYS A 103 -48.65 8.65 20.60
C LYS A 103 -48.46 7.81 21.86
N GLN A 104 -47.21 7.61 22.30
CA GLN A 104 -46.92 6.89 23.54
C GLN A 104 -47.50 7.62 24.76
N LYS A 105 -47.29 8.94 24.88
CA LYS A 105 -47.85 9.72 25.99
C LYS A 105 -49.38 9.70 26.03
N LEU A 106 -50.05 9.78 24.88
CA LEU A 106 -51.51 9.67 24.80
C LEU A 106 -51.99 8.29 25.27
N PHE A 107 -51.29 7.22 24.87
CA PHE A 107 -51.63 5.87 25.28
C PHE A 107 -51.40 5.63 26.79
N GLU A 108 -50.31 6.18 27.35
CA GLU A 108 -50.06 6.16 28.79
C GLU A 108 -51.15 6.88 29.58
N GLN A 109 -51.58 8.07 29.11
CA GLN A 109 -52.67 8.82 29.73
C GLN A 109 -53.99 8.05 29.72
N GLN A 110 -54.34 7.41 28.59
CA GLN A 110 -55.54 6.56 28.51
C GLN A 110 -55.47 5.38 29.48
N ARG A 111 -54.31 4.71 29.60
CA ARG A 111 -54.12 3.65 30.59
C ARG A 111 -54.25 4.15 32.02
N GLU A 112 -53.69 5.32 32.35
CA GLU A 112 -53.81 5.90 33.68
C GLU A 112 -55.27 6.21 34.04
N GLU A 113 -56.05 6.75 33.09
CA GLU A 113 -57.48 7.01 33.29
C GLU A 113 -58.28 5.72 33.48
N GLU A 114 -58.04 4.69 32.67
CA GLU A 114 -58.65 3.36 32.85
C GLU A 114 -58.33 2.77 34.22
N VAL A 115 -57.07 2.87 34.66
CA VAL A 115 -56.65 2.38 35.98
C VAL A 115 -57.35 3.16 37.09
N LYS A 116 -57.48 4.49 36.97
CA LYS A 116 -58.22 5.32 37.94
C LYS A 116 -59.70 4.91 38.02
N GLN A 117 -60.35 4.68 36.87
CA GLN A 117 -61.75 4.23 36.84
C GLN A 117 -61.92 2.84 37.46
N LYS A 118 -61.03 1.89 37.13
CA LYS A 118 -61.04 0.55 37.74
C LYS A 118 -60.81 0.62 39.26
N LEU A 119 -59.89 1.47 39.73
CA LEU A 119 -59.65 1.68 41.15
C LEU A 119 -60.87 2.27 41.88
N LEU A 120 -61.61 3.18 41.25
CA LEU A 120 -62.87 3.71 41.81
C LEU A 120 -63.93 2.61 41.92
N GLN A 121 -64.13 1.81 40.87
CA GLN A 121 -65.05 0.67 40.89
C GLN A 121 -64.66 -0.36 41.96
N ILE A 122 -63.35 -0.61 42.14
CA ILE A 122 -62.85 -1.48 43.21
C ILE A 122 -63.15 -0.87 44.58
N LYS A 123 -62.92 0.43 44.79
CA LYS A 123 -63.22 1.11 46.06
C LYS A 123 -64.71 1.04 46.41
N GLU A 124 -65.60 1.20 45.43
CA GLU A 124 -67.05 1.07 45.64
C GLU A 124 -67.45 -0.36 46.00
N LYS A 125 -66.89 -1.37 45.29
CA LYS A 125 -67.09 -2.78 45.64
C LYS A 125 -66.57 -3.13 47.04
N PHE A 126 -65.42 -2.58 47.44
CA PHE A 126 -64.87 -2.79 48.79
C PHE A 126 -65.71 -2.15 49.90
N LYS A 127 -66.44 -1.07 49.64
CA LYS A 127 -67.39 -0.50 50.63
C LYS A 127 -68.63 -1.38 50.85
N LEU A 128 -68.94 -2.27 49.92
CA LEU A 128 -70.14 -3.12 49.92
C LEU A 128 -69.86 -4.56 50.38
N LEU A 129 -68.59 -4.94 50.57
CA LEU A 129 -68.21 -6.29 50.97
C LEU A 129 -68.40 -6.50 52.48
N SER A 130 -69.06 -7.59 52.84
CA SER A 130 -69.21 -8.05 54.22
C SER A 130 -67.89 -8.61 54.79
N ALA A 131 -67.77 -8.66 56.11
CA ALA A 131 -66.54 -9.12 56.78
C ALA A 131 -66.13 -10.57 56.40
N ASP A 132 -67.11 -11.41 56.05
CA ASP A 132 -66.86 -12.80 55.66
C ASP A 132 -66.35 -12.91 54.22
N GLU A 133 -66.87 -12.11 53.29
CA GLU A 133 -66.37 -12.03 51.91
C GLU A 133 -64.94 -11.48 51.86
N ILE A 134 -64.61 -10.51 52.74
CA ILE A 134 -63.24 -9.98 52.87
C ILE A 134 -62.26 -11.09 53.30
N LYS A 135 -62.64 -11.95 54.26
CA LYS A 135 -61.80 -13.09 54.68
C LYS A 135 -61.63 -14.11 53.58
N GLU A 136 -62.69 -14.40 52.82
CA GLU A 136 -62.63 -15.33 51.69
C GLU A 136 -61.70 -14.80 50.57
N HIS A 137 -61.77 -13.50 50.27
CA HIS A 137 -60.87 -12.84 49.33
C HIS A 137 -59.41 -12.80 49.80
N GLN A 138 -59.16 -12.58 51.11
CA GLN A 138 -57.82 -12.66 51.68
C GLN A 138 -57.21 -14.06 51.55
N ASN A 139 -58.01 -15.10 51.78
CA ASN A 139 -57.57 -16.48 51.62
C ASN A 139 -57.28 -16.83 50.16
N LYS A 140 -58.15 -16.40 49.22
CA LYS A 140 -57.92 -16.55 47.77
C LYS A 140 -56.65 -15.82 47.32
N TYR A 141 -56.40 -14.62 47.85
CA TYR A 141 -55.21 -13.83 47.52
C TYR A 141 -53.91 -14.48 48.04
N LYS A 142 -53.91 -15.01 49.28
CA LYS A 142 -52.77 -15.77 49.81
C LYS A 142 -52.43 -16.98 48.93
N LYS A 143 -53.45 -17.76 48.55
CA LYS A 143 -53.28 -18.92 47.67
C LYS A 143 -52.71 -18.52 46.30
N TYR A 144 -53.21 -17.43 45.72
CA TYR A 144 -52.68 -16.89 44.48
C TYR A 144 -51.22 -16.41 44.60
N GLN A 145 -50.85 -15.77 45.72
CA GLN A 145 -49.46 -15.37 45.97
C GLN A 145 -48.51 -16.57 46.06
N GLU A 146 -48.94 -17.65 46.72
CA GLU A 146 -48.16 -18.89 46.83
C GLU A 146 -48.00 -19.56 45.45
N GLU A 147 -49.07 -19.67 44.66
CA GLU A 147 -49.04 -20.20 43.30
C GLU A 147 -48.13 -19.36 42.37
N HIS A 148 -48.21 -18.04 42.47
CA HIS A 148 -47.37 -17.13 41.68
C HIS A 148 -45.89 -17.21 42.09
N GLN A 149 -45.59 -17.35 43.38
CA GLN A 149 -44.21 -17.59 43.85
C GLN A 149 -43.66 -18.91 43.30
N GLN A 150 -44.46 -19.98 43.29
CA GLN A 150 -44.06 -21.26 42.72
C GLN A 150 -43.78 -21.15 41.21
N GLN A 151 -44.62 -20.44 40.46
CA GLN A 151 -44.38 -20.18 39.04
C GLN A 151 -43.09 -19.38 38.80
N LEU A 152 -42.83 -18.34 39.61
CA LEU A 152 -41.59 -17.58 39.51
C LEU A 152 -40.35 -18.43 39.81
N THR A 153 -40.43 -19.37 40.76
CA THR A 153 -39.32 -20.29 41.03
C THR A 153 -39.07 -21.23 39.85
N ILE A 154 -40.11 -21.79 39.24
CA ILE A 154 -39.99 -22.65 38.06
C ILE A 154 -39.36 -21.89 36.90
N LEU A 155 -39.79 -20.65 36.64
CA LEU A 155 -39.23 -19.81 35.57
C LEU A 155 -37.75 -19.46 35.83
N ARG A 156 -37.36 -19.21 37.09
CA ARG A 156 -35.95 -18.97 37.44
C ARG A 156 -35.09 -20.20 37.19
N ASP A 157 -35.58 -21.39 37.51
CA ASP A 157 -34.83 -22.63 37.31
C ASP A 157 -34.73 -23.01 35.82
N GLN A 158 -35.78 -22.79 35.04
CA GLN A 158 -35.74 -22.92 33.57
C GLN A 158 -34.71 -21.96 32.95
N LYS A 159 -34.67 -20.70 33.40
CA LYS A 159 -33.69 -19.71 32.92
C LYS A 159 -32.25 -20.13 33.24
N LYS A 160 -31.99 -20.60 34.47
CA LYS A 160 -30.66 -21.11 34.86
C LYS A 160 -30.20 -22.25 33.95
N LEU A 161 -31.09 -23.21 33.67
CA LEU A 161 -30.82 -24.33 32.75
C LEU A 161 -30.46 -23.84 31.36
N GLN A 162 -31.22 -22.88 30.82
CA GLN A 162 -30.96 -22.28 29.51
C GLN A 162 -29.62 -21.54 29.45
N ASP A 163 -29.29 -20.78 30.49
CA ASP A 163 -28.01 -20.04 30.60
C ASP A 163 -26.81 -21.00 30.66
N THR A 164 -26.92 -22.11 31.39
CA THR A 164 -25.88 -23.17 31.38
C THR A 164 -25.71 -23.80 30.01
N TYR A 165 -26.81 -24.12 29.31
CA TYR A 165 -26.75 -24.73 27.99
C TYR A 165 -26.12 -23.78 26.96
N PHE A 166 -26.50 -22.50 26.99
CA PHE A 166 -25.93 -21.47 26.13
C PHE A 166 -24.43 -21.26 26.40
N SER A 167 -24.03 -21.20 27.68
CA SER A 167 -22.63 -21.09 28.09
C SER A 167 -21.78 -22.25 27.56
N GLN A 168 -22.27 -23.49 27.66
CA GLN A 168 -21.59 -24.66 27.13
C GLN A 168 -21.46 -24.62 25.60
N GLN A 169 -22.50 -24.20 24.87
CA GLN A 169 -22.43 -24.04 23.41
C GLN A 169 -21.43 -22.96 22.98
N VAL A 170 -21.41 -21.81 23.66
CA VAL A 170 -20.45 -20.73 23.37
C VAL A 170 -19.02 -21.20 23.62
N GLN A 171 -18.76 -21.87 24.73
CA GLN A 171 -17.44 -22.43 25.03
C GLN A 171 -17.00 -23.49 24.02
N SER A 172 -17.92 -24.36 23.56
CA SER A 172 -17.64 -25.36 22.53
C SER A 172 -17.26 -24.70 21.20
N ARG A 173 -18.00 -23.67 20.77
CA ARG A 173 -17.70 -22.91 19.55
C ARG A 173 -16.37 -22.16 19.63
N LEU A 174 -16.03 -21.60 20.78
CA LEU A 174 -14.73 -20.95 21.02
C LEU A 174 -13.57 -21.95 20.94
N ARG A 175 -13.71 -23.15 21.53
CA ARG A 175 -12.72 -24.23 21.42
C ARG A 175 -12.55 -24.72 19.99
N SER A 176 -13.65 -24.87 19.25
CA SER A 176 -13.60 -25.26 17.82
C SER A 176 -12.88 -24.21 16.96
N ARG A 177 -13.19 -22.92 17.15
CA ARG A 177 -12.52 -21.83 16.40
C ARG A 177 -11.03 -21.72 16.71
N THR A 178 -10.66 -21.84 17.98
CA THR A 178 -9.23 -21.80 18.38
C THR A 178 -8.46 -22.98 17.83
N TYR A 179 -9.05 -24.18 17.87
CA TYR A 179 -8.46 -25.37 17.24
C TYR A 179 -8.31 -25.21 15.72
N GLN A 180 -9.33 -24.69 15.04
CA GLN A 180 -9.28 -24.44 13.61
C GLN A 180 -8.20 -23.39 13.25
N ALA A 181 -8.09 -22.31 14.03
CA ALA A 181 -7.04 -21.32 13.85
C ALA A 181 -5.63 -21.90 14.05
N GLN A 182 -5.45 -22.82 15.01
CA GLN A 182 -4.18 -23.53 15.22
C GLN A 182 -3.83 -24.41 14.02
N ILE A 183 -4.79 -25.14 13.45
CA ILE A 183 -4.57 -25.94 12.23
C ILE A 183 -4.19 -25.04 11.06
N GLU A 184 -4.87 -23.90 10.88
CA GLU A 184 -4.56 -22.95 9.81
C GLU A 184 -3.14 -22.38 9.94
N MET A 185 -2.73 -22.00 11.16
CA MET A 185 -1.35 -21.55 11.42
C MET A 185 -0.31 -22.64 11.09
N MET A 186 -0.57 -23.90 11.47
CA MET A 186 0.34 -25.00 11.14
C MET A 186 0.44 -25.23 9.62
N LYS A 187 -0.69 -25.16 8.89
CA LYS A 187 -0.70 -25.29 7.43
C LYS A 187 0.05 -24.14 6.75
N GLU A 188 -0.12 -22.92 7.24
CA GLU A 188 0.59 -21.74 6.72
C GLU A 188 2.10 -21.86 6.96
N GLU A 189 2.51 -22.33 8.14
CA GLU A 189 3.93 -22.56 8.45
C GLU A 189 4.53 -23.68 7.58
N GLU A 190 3.80 -24.77 7.36
CA GLU A 190 4.24 -25.85 6.47
C GLU A 190 4.37 -25.37 5.02
N GLN A 191 3.45 -24.54 4.55
CA GLN A 191 3.53 -23.94 3.22
C GLN A 191 4.74 -23.01 3.10
N LYS A 192 5.01 -22.15 4.10
CA LYS A 192 6.21 -21.30 4.13
C LYS A 192 7.50 -22.12 4.10
N ARG A 193 7.55 -23.25 4.79
CA ARG A 193 8.70 -24.18 4.73
C ARG A 193 8.90 -24.73 3.32
N LYS A 194 7.83 -25.21 2.66
CA LYS A 194 7.89 -25.71 1.27
C LYS A 194 8.35 -24.63 0.28
N GLU A 195 7.78 -23.43 0.36
CA GLU A 195 8.16 -22.30 -0.50
C GLU A 195 9.64 -21.91 -0.32
N ASN A 196 10.13 -21.95 0.93
CA ASN A 196 11.54 -21.70 1.23
C ASN A 196 12.48 -22.76 0.68
N GLU A 197 12.10 -24.04 0.81
CA GLU A 197 12.87 -25.14 0.22
C GLU A 197 12.93 -25.04 -1.30
N ASP A 198 11.80 -24.78 -1.97
CA ASP A 198 11.75 -24.62 -3.42
C ASP A 198 12.58 -23.43 -3.90
N ARG A 199 12.52 -22.32 -3.17
CA ARG A 199 13.35 -21.15 -3.45
C ARG A 199 14.84 -21.45 -3.30
N LEU A 200 15.22 -22.19 -2.26
CA LEU A 200 16.61 -22.60 -2.04
C LEU A 200 17.08 -23.53 -3.17
N ARG A 201 16.27 -24.51 -3.55
CA ARG A 201 16.54 -25.40 -4.70
C ARG A 201 16.76 -24.63 -5.99
N ARG A 202 15.93 -23.61 -6.27
CA ARG A 202 16.12 -22.73 -7.45
C ARG A 202 17.43 -21.95 -7.39
N GLN A 203 17.76 -21.34 -6.25
CA GLN A 203 19.02 -20.58 -6.09
C GLN A 203 20.25 -21.48 -6.24
N ILE A 204 20.19 -22.71 -5.71
CA ILE A 204 21.25 -23.71 -5.88
C ILE A 204 21.38 -24.08 -7.37
N LYS A 205 20.27 -24.35 -8.06
CA LYS A 205 20.26 -24.67 -9.49
C LYS A 205 20.84 -23.55 -10.35
N GLU A 206 20.45 -22.30 -10.09
CA GLU A 206 21.00 -21.11 -10.75
C GLU A 206 22.52 -20.96 -10.53
N ARG A 207 23.00 -21.29 -9.32
CA ARG A 207 24.42 -21.24 -8.99
C ARG A 207 25.21 -22.31 -9.73
N PHE A 208 24.71 -23.54 -9.79
CA PHE A 208 25.34 -24.60 -10.58
C PHE A 208 25.36 -24.26 -12.07
N ALA A 209 24.27 -23.69 -12.61
CA ALA A 209 24.21 -23.25 -14.00
C ALA A 209 25.25 -22.14 -14.29
N TYR A 210 25.39 -21.18 -13.36
CA TYR A 210 26.42 -20.15 -13.46
C TYR A 210 27.84 -20.74 -13.44
N ASP A 211 28.12 -21.66 -12.50
CA ASP A 211 29.45 -22.26 -12.37
C ASP A 211 29.81 -23.06 -13.63
N HIS A 212 28.84 -23.79 -14.20
CA HIS A 212 28.99 -24.48 -15.48
C HIS A 212 29.25 -23.50 -16.64
N PHE A 213 28.49 -22.41 -16.73
CA PHE A 213 28.66 -21.40 -17.77
C PHE A 213 30.03 -20.71 -17.72
N VAL A 214 30.53 -20.38 -16.51
CA VAL A 214 31.87 -19.82 -16.34
C VAL A 214 32.94 -20.83 -16.74
N LYS A 215 32.77 -22.10 -16.37
CA LYS A 215 33.72 -23.17 -16.69
C LYS A 215 33.83 -23.40 -18.20
N GLU A 216 32.71 -23.44 -18.92
CA GLU A 216 32.70 -23.72 -20.35
C GLU A 216 33.09 -22.51 -21.22
N HIS A 217 32.67 -21.29 -20.85
CA HIS A 217 32.80 -20.14 -21.75
C HIS A 217 33.86 -19.12 -21.35
N PHE A 218 34.25 -19.05 -20.08
CA PHE A 218 35.17 -18.03 -19.58
C PHE A 218 36.54 -18.60 -19.21
N LEU A 219 36.60 -19.72 -18.49
CA LEU A 219 37.90 -20.31 -18.09
C LEU A 219 38.81 -20.67 -19.28
N PRO A 220 38.31 -21.20 -20.42
CA PRO A 220 39.16 -21.47 -21.59
C PRO A 220 39.72 -20.20 -22.22
N LYS A 221 38.94 -19.12 -22.27
CA LYS A 221 39.39 -17.83 -22.81
C LYS A 221 40.41 -17.16 -21.91
N VAL A 222 40.23 -17.27 -20.59
CA VAL A 222 41.16 -16.74 -19.60
C VAL A 222 42.48 -17.49 -19.63
N SER A 223 42.46 -18.83 -19.63
CA SER A 223 43.68 -19.66 -19.78
C SER A 223 44.43 -19.35 -21.06
N GLN A 224 43.78 -19.37 -22.22
CA GLN A 224 44.39 -19.01 -23.50
C GLN A 224 45.02 -17.61 -23.49
N SER A 225 44.35 -16.61 -22.90
CA SER A 225 44.91 -15.25 -22.80
C SER A 225 46.14 -15.15 -21.90
N ILE A 226 46.20 -15.97 -20.85
CA ILE A 226 47.32 -16.03 -19.91
C ILE A 226 48.49 -16.80 -20.55
N ASP A 227 48.21 -17.88 -21.27
CA ASP A 227 49.24 -18.65 -21.98
C ASP A 227 49.91 -17.82 -23.08
N LEU A 228 49.10 -17.09 -23.87
CA LEU A 228 49.61 -16.17 -24.91
C LEU A 228 50.49 -15.06 -24.32
N THR A 229 50.07 -14.47 -23.20
CA THR A 229 50.84 -13.41 -22.52
C THR A 229 52.09 -13.95 -21.84
N SER A 230 52.03 -15.17 -21.28
CA SER A 230 53.20 -15.87 -20.72
C SER A 230 54.23 -16.16 -21.82
N GLN A 231 53.79 -16.64 -22.98
CA GLN A 231 54.66 -16.85 -24.15
C GLN A 231 55.28 -15.54 -24.65
N THR A 232 54.52 -14.43 -24.66
CA THR A 232 55.09 -13.13 -25.06
C THR A 232 56.14 -12.65 -24.06
N ILE A 233 55.91 -12.83 -22.76
CA ILE A 233 56.89 -12.49 -21.71
C ILE A 233 58.16 -13.35 -21.87
N ILE A 234 58.01 -14.66 -22.11
CA ILE A 234 59.15 -15.58 -22.34
C ILE A 234 59.95 -15.15 -23.58
N ASN A 235 59.29 -14.83 -24.68
CA ASN A 235 59.93 -14.39 -25.94
C ASN A 235 60.58 -13.01 -25.83
N GLN A 236 60.05 -12.09 -25.01
CA GLN A 236 60.65 -10.78 -24.77
C GLN A 236 61.90 -10.86 -23.88
N LYS A 237 61.94 -11.83 -22.96
CA LYS A 237 63.12 -12.15 -22.16
C LYS A 237 64.24 -12.78 -22.98
N SER A 238 63.93 -13.70 -23.90
CA SER A 238 64.93 -14.29 -24.79
C SER A 238 65.58 -13.25 -25.72
N ASN A 239 64.89 -12.14 -25.99
CA ASN A 239 65.39 -11.05 -26.83
C ASN A 239 66.04 -9.89 -26.04
N ASN A 240 66.28 -10.02 -24.73
CA ASN A 240 66.91 -9.00 -23.86
C ASN A 240 66.24 -7.60 -23.90
N LEU A 241 64.93 -7.54 -24.15
CA LEU A 241 64.20 -6.27 -24.34
C LEU A 241 63.50 -5.73 -23.07
N ILE A 242 63.64 -6.38 -21.90
CA ILE A 242 62.97 -5.94 -20.66
C ILE A 242 63.96 -5.94 -19.47
N PRO A 243 64.03 -4.85 -18.67
CA PRO A 243 64.83 -4.81 -17.45
C PRO A 243 64.21 -5.66 -16.33
N GLN A 244 65.10 -6.28 -15.56
CA GLN A 244 64.90 -7.43 -14.68
C GLN A 244 64.18 -7.15 -13.33
N ILE A 245 63.24 -6.19 -13.25
CA ILE A 245 62.80 -5.65 -11.94
C ILE A 245 61.34 -5.97 -11.55
N ASN A 246 60.48 -6.47 -12.45
CA ASN A 246 59.15 -6.92 -12.05
C ASN A 246 59.08 -8.44 -12.03
N SER A 247 58.99 -9.04 -10.83
CA SER A 247 58.80 -10.48 -10.65
C SER A 247 57.60 -10.94 -11.49
N ASP A 248 57.81 -11.84 -12.45
CA ASP A 248 56.79 -12.34 -13.39
C ASP A 248 55.50 -12.77 -12.69
N SER A 249 55.62 -13.28 -11.47
CA SER A 249 54.52 -13.66 -10.58
C SER A 249 53.55 -12.51 -10.27
N LYS A 250 54.04 -11.27 -10.12
CA LYS A 250 53.20 -10.08 -9.89
C LYS A 250 52.46 -9.67 -11.15
N VAL A 251 53.09 -9.78 -12.32
CA VAL A 251 52.48 -9.42 -13.61
C VAL A 251 51.38 -10.42 -13.97
N LEU A 252 51.70 -11.71 -13.86
CA LEU A 252 50.74 -12.79 -14.06
C LEU A 252 49.61 -12.76 -13.03
N GLY A 253 49.92 -12.51 -11.75
CA GLY A 253 48.92 -12.35 -10.69
C GLY A 253 47.96 -11.18 -10.94
N ASN A 254 48.47 -10.03 -11.39
CA ASN A 254 47.64 -8.87 -11.74
C ASN A 254 46.77 -9.11 -12.98
N LEU A 255 47.28 -9.83 -13.98
CA LEU A 255 46.50 -10.25 -15.15
C LEU A 255 45.38 -11.20 -14.74
N TYR A 256 45.67 -12.19 -13.89
CA TYR A 256 44.68 -13.12 -13.36
C TYR A 256 43.56 -12.38 -12.60
N LEU A 257 43.92 -11.42 -11.73
CA LEU A 257 42.96 -10.58 -11.02
C LEU A 257 42.10 -9.72 -11.95
N ARG A 258 42.68 -9.17 -13.03
CA ARG A 258 41.93 -8.42 -14.05
C ARG A 258 40.93 -9.31 -14.80
N GLN A 259 41.29 -10.55 -15.09
CA GLN A 259 40.38 -11.50 -15.74
C GLN A 259 39.26 -11.97 -14.82
N ILE A 260 39.55 -12.23 -13.53
CA ILE A 260 38.52 -12.54 -12.52
C ILE A 260 37.49 -11.41 -12.40
N ARG A 261 37.92 -10.14 -12.46
CA ARG A 261 37.01 -8.99 -12.38
C ARG A 261 36.04 -8.86 -13.58
N LYS A 262 36.34 -9.51 -14.71
CA LYS A 262 35.47 -9.55 -15.89
C LYS A 262 34.42 -10.66 -15.83
N LEU A 263 34.51 -11.55 -14.85
CA LEU A 263 33.51 -12.60 -14.67
C LEU A 263 32.14 -11.99 -14.30
N PRO A 264 31.03 -12.50 -14.87
CA PRO A 264 29.70 -12.08 -14.47
C PRO A 264 29.51 -12.31 -12.96
N LYS A 265 28.69 -11.49 -12.29
CA LYS A 265 28.50 -11.59 -10.83
C LYS A 265 27.83 -12.94 -10.48
N ARG A 266 28.49 -13.73 -9.63
CA ARG A 266 27.94 -15.01 -9.15
C ARG A 266 26.65 -14.78 -8.34
N PRO A 267 25.55 -15.48 -8.64
CA PRO A 267 24.32 -15.39 -7.85
C PRO A 267 24.56 -15.84 -6.41
N ARG A 268 24.01 -15.09 -5.46
CA ARG A 268 24.14 -15.36 -4.02
C ARG A 268 22.94 -16.15 -3.52
N ILE A 269 23.19 -17.24 -2.79
CA ILE A 269 22.17 -17.93 -2.02
C ILE A 269 21.81 -17.01 -0.85
N LYS A 270 20.55 -16.57 -0.79
CA LYS A 270 20.03 -15.73 0.28
C LYS A 270 19.25 -16.62 1.23
N SER A 271 19.82 -16.95 2.39
CA SER A 271 19.06 -17.55 3.48
C SER A 271 18.11 -16.50 4.07
N GLN A 272 16.86 -16.88 4.30
CA GLN A 272 15.83 -15.95 4.79
C GLN A 272 16.05 -15.53 6.26
N ALA A 273 17.03 -16.13 6.96
CA ALA A 273 17.40 -15.75 8.33
C ALA A 273 17.73 -14.25 8.49
N GLY A 274 18.15 -13.57 7.42
CA GLY A 274 18.37 -12.12 7.44
C GLY A 274 17.19 -11.26 6.95
N ALA A 275 16.12 -11.87 6.40
CA ALA A 275 14.99 -11.15 5.81
C ALA A 275 13.81 -11.01 6.79
N GLU A 276 13.66 -11.86 7.79
CA GLU A 276 12.61 -11.70 8.81
C GLU A 276 12.96 -10.67 9.89
N GLN A 277 14.22 -10.23 10.02
CA GLN A 277 14.51 -8.99 10.76
C GLN A 277 14.10 -7.72 9.99
N SER A 278 13.67 -7.85 8.73
CA SER A 278 13.33 -6.68 7.88
C SER A 278 11.84 -6.34 7.83
N SER A 279 10.96 -7.10 8.51
CA SER A 279 9.59 -6.65 8.81
C SER A 279 9.53 -5.66 9.99
N SER A 280 10.62 -5.53 10.77
CA SER A 280 10.83 -4.42 11.72
C SER A 280 11.40 -3.16 11.06
N SER A 281 11.80 -3.21 9.79
CA SER A 281 12.59 -2.14 9.16
C SER A 281 11.77 -1.11 8.38
N THR A 282 10.50 -1.37 8.07
CA THR A 282 9.56 -0.36 7.56
C THR A 282 9.15 0.60 8.67
N ILE A 283 8.82 0.09 9.87
CA ILE A 283 8.54 0.94 11.03
C ILE A 283 9.79 1.77 11.41
N LYS A 284 10.99 1.19 11.41
CA LYS A 284 12.23 1.97 11.69
C LYS A 284 12.61 2.96 10.57
N ARG A 285 12.30 2.69 9.29
CA ARG A 285 12.54 3.65 8.19
C ARG A 285 11.54 4.79 8.19
N ASP A 286 10.29 4.53 8.52
CA ASP A 286 9.24 5.56 8.61
C ASP A 286 9.45 6.43 9.86
N TYR A 287 9.86 5.84 10.99
CA TYR A 287 10.30 6.62 12.16
C TYR A 287 11.52 7.50 11.86
N LEU A 288 12.54 6.99 11.14
CA LEU A 288 13.73 7.77 10.80
C LEU A 288 13.52 8.79 9.68
N SER A 289 12.47 8.65 8.87
CA SER A 289 12.11 9.61 7.81
C SER A 289 11.24 10.73 8.37
N GLU A 290 10.32 10.44 9.30
CA GLU A 290 9.60 11.44 10.09
C GLU A 290 10.59 12.27 10.94
N ILE A 291 11.51 11.63 11.66
CA ILE A 291 12.56 12.33 12.43
C ILE A 291 13.43 13.22 11.52
N ARG A 292 13.72 12.81 10.28
CA ARG A 292 14.49 13.64 9.34
C ARG A 292 13.70 14.82 8.77
N GLN A 293 12.39 14.67 8.55
CA GLN A 293 11.56 15.78 8.08
C GLN A 293 11.37 16.86 9.15
N TYR A 294 11.36 16.49 10.44
CA TYR A 294 11.39 17.46 11.55
C TYR A 294 12.79 18.04 11.82
N SER A 295 13.87 17.36 11.42
CA SER A 295 15.26 17.84 11.64
C SER A 295 15.68 19.05 10.79
N LYS A 296 14.88 19.48 9.80
CA LYS A 296 15.14 20.73 9.05
C LYS A 296 14.72 21.99 9.79
N ARG A 297 14.10 21.88 10.96
CA ARG A 297 13.88 23.00 11.88
C ARG A 297 14.67 22.72 13.15
N LYS A 298 15.80 23.42 13.30
CA LYS A 298 16.63 23.57 14.51
C LYS A 298 16.62 22.36 15.46
N THR A 299 17.68 21.56 15.38
CA THR A 299 18.01 20.47 16.31
C THR A 299 17.71 20.81 17.77
N PRO A 300 16.90 20.00 18.50
CA PRO A 300 16.88 20.05 19.95
C PRO A 300 18.21 19.48 20.46
N GLN A 301 18.91 20.26 21.27
CA GLN A 301 20.31 20.05 21.62
C GLN A 301 20.54 19.17 22.86
N THR A 302 19.54 18.41 23.34
CA THR A 302 19.66 17.69 24.62
C THR A 302 18.92 16.34 24.66
N PRO A 303 19.53 15.27 25.24
CA PRO A 303 18.91 13.95 25.41
C PRO A 303 17.63 13.91 26.26
N LEU A 304 17.35 14.98 27.02
CA LEU A 304 16.20 15.10 27.93
C LEU A 304 14.85 15.22 27.18
N ASP A 305 14.84 15.77 25.96
CA ASP A 305 13.59 16.00 25.20
C ASP A 305 12.99 14.73 24.59
N ILE A 306 13.83 13.75 24.24
CA ILE A 306 13.38 12.49 23.63
C ILE A 306 12.60 11.65 24.64
N LYS A 307 13.04 11.63 25.90
CA LYS A 307 12.37 10.90 26.99
C LYS A 307 11.02 11.53 27.33
N PHE A 308 10.94 12.86 27.31
CA PHE A 308 9.70 13.60 27.54
C PHE A 308 8.67 13.41 26.42
N GLN A 309 9.12 13.35 25.16
CA GLN A 309 8.24 13.06 24.02
C GLN A 309 7.73 11.62 24.01
N ALA A 310 8.58 10.64 24.39
CA ALA A 310 8.17 9.24 24.50
C ALA A 310 7.12 9.03 25.61
N GLU A 311 7.31 9.62 26.78
CA GLU A 311 6.31 9.55 27.87
C GLU A 311 4.99 10.21 27.49
N ARG A 312 5.03 11.32 26.74
CA ARG A 312 3.82 12.01 26.28
C ARG A 312 3.01 11.14 25.30
N LEU A 313 3.68 10.51 24.35
CA LEU A 313 3.04 9.60 23.38
C LEU A 313 2.47 8.34 24.05
N GLU A 314 3.14 7.81 25.08
CA GLU A 314 2.63 6.68 25.86
C GLU A 314 1.37 7.07 26.67
N ARG A 315 1.31 8.28 27.21
CA ARG A 315 0.11 8.80 27.88
C ARG A 315 -1.03 9.04 26.90
N GLU A 316 -0.76 9.57 25.71
CA GLU A 316 -1.76 9.79 24.65
C GLU A 316 -2.33 8.46 24.13
N SER A 317 -1.50 7.42 23.96
CA SER A 317 -1.96 6.08 23.54
C SER A 317 -2.81 5.39 24.61
N LYS A 318 -2.42 5.48 25.89
CA LYS A 318 -3.21 4.98 27.03
C LYS A 318 -4.55 5.70 27.14
N GLN A 319 -4.60 7.02 26.92
CA GLN A 319 -5.85 7.79 26.91
C GLN A 319 -6.75 7.48 25.70
N ALA A 320 -6.17 7.18 24.53
CA ALA A 320 -6.93 6.74 23.36
C ALA A 320 -7.55 5.36 23.57
N TYR A 321 -6.80 4.43 24.19
CA TYR A 321 -7.29 3.10 24.54
C TYR A 321 -8.44 3.15 25.55
N THR A 322 -8.34 3.99 26.59
CA THR A 322 -9.43 4.16 27.57
C THR A 322 -10.66 4.85 26.98
N LYS A 323 -10.51 5.86 26.11
CA LYS A 323 -11.63 6.50 25.40
C LYS A 323 -12.37 5.54 24.47
N ASN A 324 -11.65 4.66 23.77
CA ASN A 324 -12.27 3.65 22.90
C ASN A 324 -12.93 2.53 23.69
N LYS A 325 -12.34 2.10 24.81
CA LYS A 325 -12.97 1.15 25.73
C LYS A 325 -14.26 1.72 26.34
N LEU A 326 -14.24 2.99 26.79
CA LEU A 326 -15.43 3.70 27.29
C LEU A 326 -16.53 3.85 26.23
N LYS A 327 -16.20 4.01 24.95
CA LYS A 327 -17.18 4.00 23.85
C LYS A 327 -17.77 2.62 23.63
N GLY A 328 -16.94 1.57 23.66
CA GLY A 328 -17.39 0.18 23.57
C GLY A 328 -18.32 -0.21 24.72
N ASP A 329 -17.96 0.15 25.95
CA ASP A 329 -18.75 -0.14 27.15
C ASP A 329 -20.09 0.63 27.16
N LYS A 330 -20.12 1.87 26.65
CA LYS A 330 -21.38 2.61 26.47
C LYS A 330 -22.30 1.96 25.45
N LEU A 331 -21.78 1.54 24.30
CA LEU A 331 -22.57 0.84 23.27
C LEU A 331 -23.09 -0.52 23.76
N LEU A 332 -22.28 -1.23 24.56
CA LEU A 332 -22.69 -2.48 25.20
C LEU A 332 -23.82 -2.24 26.20
N MET A 333 -23.72 -1.22 27.04
CA MET A 333 -24.76 -0.86 28.02
C MET A 333 -26.06 -0.37 27.35
N GLU A 334 -25.98 0.37 26.25
CA GLU A 334 -27.16 0.75 25.46
C GLU A 334 -27.83 -0.48 24.82
N SER A 335 -27.04 -1.43 24.31
CA SER A 335 -27.57 -2.71 23.78
C SER A 335 -28.24 -3.55 24.87
N ILE A 336 -27.65 -3.62 26.07
CA ILE A 336 -28.23 -4.31 27.22
C ILE A 336 -29.54 -3.64 27.66
N LYS A 337 -29.58 -2.30 27.72
CA LYS A 337 -30.81 -1.55 28.04
C LYS A 337 -31.92 -1.79 27.01
N GLN A 338 -31.60 -1.78 25.72
CA GLN A 338 -32.58 -2.08 24.66
C GLN A 338 -33.11 -3.52 24.77
N LYS A 339 -32.25 -4.49 25.08
CA LYS A 339 -32.66 -5.89 25.27
C LYS A 339 -33.50 -6.10 26.53
N MET A 340 -33.21 -5.37 27.62
CA MET A 340 -34.03 -5.39 28.84
C MET A 340 -35.42 -4.79 28.59
N LEU A 341 -35.50 -3.68 27.84
CA LEU A 341 -36.76 -3.02 27.53
C LEU A 341 -37.66 -3.88 26.60
N LEU A 342 -37.04 -4.70 25.74
CA LEU A 342 -37.73 -5.72 24.94
C LEU A 342 -38.17 -6.95 25.75
N LEU A 343 -37.65 -7.16 26.95
CA LEU A 343 -38.07 -8.23 27.87
C LEU A 343 -39.17 -7.76 28.84
N GLU A 344 -39.37 -6.45 28.96
CA GLU A 344 -40.45 -5.83 29.76
C GLU A 344 -41.74 -5.60 28.95
N LEU A 345 -41.66 -5.61 27.61
CA LEU A 345 -42.78 -5.71 26.67
C LEU A 345 -43.20 -7.17 26.50
#